data_AF-A0A172ZJP6-F1
#
_entry.id   AF-A0A172ZJP6-F1
#
_cell.length_a   1.000
_cell.length_b   1.000
_cell.length_c   1.000
_cell.angle_alpha   90.00
_cell.angle_beta   90.00
_cell.angle_gamma   90.00
#
_symmetry.space_group_name_H-M   'P 1'
#
loop_
_entity.id
_entity.type
_entity.pdbx_description
1 polymer ?
#
loop_
_entity_poly.entity_id
_entity_poly.type
_entity_poly.pdbx_seq_one_letter_code
_entity_poly.pdbx_strand_id
1 'polypeptide(L)'
;MSYNVHVTKSLNWWHSEQHPITEADLEQVKSWIDLLPITYTKGRLTLEGANNEVMGILIAIAEQIGARVQGDEGEVYEGDYPIDPQMLAELERSKSIYVSPELPATNEYIESIIIGSELLHPKYGPGTVMEIINEQTDKELIVFFPSIGATKQILAYYAKLNMPNK
;
A
#
# COMPACT_ATOMS: atom_id res chain seq x y z
N MET A 1 -28.14 19.31 10.15
CA MET A 1 -27.55 18.30 11.04
C MET A 1 -26.39 17.71 10.26
N SER A 2 -25.17 18.00 10.67
CA SER A 2 -23.97 17.45 10.02
C SER A 2 -23.78 16.03 10.57
N TYR A 3 -23.76 15.04 9.68
CA TYR A 3 -23.40 13.67 10.02
C TYR A 3 -21.89 13.54 9.89
N ASN A 4 -21.21 13.02 10.91
CA ASN A 4 -19.80 12.69 10.77
C ASN A 4 -19.67 11.24 10.35
N VAL A 5 -18.67 11.02 9.51
CA VAL A 5 -18.34 9.69 9.01
C VAL A 5 -16.88 9.41 9.33
N HIS A 6 -16.63 8.20 9.78
CA HIS A 6 -15.37 7.74 10.33
C HIS A 6 -14.84 6.61 9.45
N VAL A 7 -13.58 6.70 9.03
CA VAL A 7 -12.86 5.56 8.46
C VAL A 7 -11.98 4.94 9.53
N THR A 8 -12.17 3.66 9.81
CA THR A 8 -11.51 2.96 10.92
C THR A 8 -11.10 1.53 10.56
N LYS A 9 -9.98 1.05 11.10
CA LYS A 9 -9.59 -0.37 11.02
C LYS A 9 -10.18 -1.20 12.17
N SER A 10 -10.61 -0.55 13.24
CA SER A 10 -11.29 -1.21 14.35
C SER A 10 -12.69 -1.67 13.97
N LEU A 11 -13.25 -2.60 14.74
CA LEU A 11 -14.64 -3.04 14.57
C LEU A 11 -15.64 -1.88 14.76
N ASN A 12 -15.34 -0.98 15.70
CA ASN A 12 -16.12 0.23 15.97
C ASN A 12 -15.21 1.45 16.02
N TRP A 13 -15.67 2.57 15.46
CA TRP A 13 -14.87 3.79 15.32
C TRP A 13 -14.43 4.37 16.68
N TRP A 14 -15.23 4.24 17.74
CA TRP A 14 -14.86 4.71 19.08
C TRP A 14 -13.73 3.88 19.73
N HIS A 15 -13.31 2.77 19.12
CA HIS A 15 -12.14 1.96 19.51
C HIS A 15 -10.99 2.06 18.50
N SER A 16 -10.94 3.08 17.65
CA SER A 16 -9.92 3.21 16.60
C SER A 16 -8.49 3.28 17.13
N GLU A 17 -8.27 3.73 18.36
CA GLU A 17 -6.94 3.76 18.97
C GLU A 17 -6.34 2.36 19.22
N GLN A 18 -7.17 1.31 19.25
CA GLN A 18 -6.71 -0.08 19.44
C GLN A 18 -6.13 -0.68 18.16
N HIS A 19 -6.65 -0.27 17.00
CA HIS A 19 -6.17 -0.65 15.68
C HIS A 19 -6.12 0.60 14.80
N PRO A 20 -5.13 1.49 15.04
CA PRO A 20 -5.08 2.77 14.36
C PRO A 20 -4.76 2.62 12.88
N ILE A 21 -5.31 3.53 12.07
CA ILE A 21 -4.78 3.78 10.72
C ILE A 21 -3.33 4.25 10.87
N THR A 22 -2.41 3.55 10.21
CA THR A 22 -0.97 3.79 10.34
C THR A 22 -0.50 4.91 9.42
N GLU A 23 0.71 5.43 9.64
CA GLU A 23 1.32 6.41 8.73
C GLU A 23 1.45 5.87 7.30
N ALA A 24 1.78 4.58 7.15
CA ALA A 24 1.85 3.93 5.84
C ALA A 24 0.48 3.85 5.14
N ASP A 25 -0.61 3.76 5.89
CA ASP A 25 -1.96 3.84 5.33
C ASP A 25 -2.28 5.25 4.87
N LEU A 26 -1.95 6.26 5.70
CA LEU A 26 -2.17 7.68 5.37
C LEU A 26 -1.42 8.08 4.09
N GLU A 27 -0.17 7.63 3.94
CA GLU A 27 0.61 7.90 2.73
C GLU A 27 0.01 7.25 1.47
N GLN A 28 -0.63 6.09 1.57
CA GLN A 28 -1.26 5.43 0.42
C GLN A 28 -2.47 6.21 -0.12
N VAL A 29 -3.23 6.86 0.77
CA VAL A 29 -4.45 7.60 0.41
C VAL A 29 -4.28 9.11 0.54
N LYS A 30 -3.05 9.59 0.69
CA LYS A 30 -2.74 11.00 0.97
C LYS A 30 -3.34 11.94 -0.06
N SER A 31 -3.26 11.59 -1.34
CA SER A 31 -3.81 12.42 -2.41
C SER A 31 -5.34 12.52 -2.34
N TRP A 32 -6.03 11.54 -1.76
CA TRP A 32 -7.49 11.55 -1.61
C TRP A 32 -7.90 12.29 -0.34
N ILE A 33 -7.11 12.14 0.73
CA ILE A 33 -7.29 12.90 1.99
C ILE A 33 -7.11 14.39 1.72
N ASP A 34 -6.09 14.80 0.96
CA ASP A 34 -5.79 16.22 0.68
C ASP A 34 -6.92 16.93 -0.13
N LEU A 35 -7.79 16.17 -0.80
CA LEU A 35 -8.94 16.70 -1.58
C LEU A 35 -10.19 16.92 -0.74
N LEU A 36 -10.26 16.34 0.46
CA LEU A 36 -11.43 16.35 1.32
C LEU A 36 -11.12 17.04 2.65
N PRO A 37 -12.10 17.66 3.32
CA PRO A 37 -11.90 18.21 4.67
C PRO A 37 -11.86 17.09 5.73
N ILE A 38 -11.05 16.07 5.51
CA ILE A 38 -10.85 14.93 6.40
C ILE A 38 -9.83 15.30 7.48
N THR A 39 -10.12 14.91 8.71
CA THR A 39 -9.19 15.03 9.84
C THR A 39 -8.74 13.67 10.31
N TYR A 40 -7.44 13.50 10.58
CA TYR A 40 -6.92 12.31 11.24
C TYR A 40 -6.81 12.55 12.74
N THR A 41 -7.59 11.83 13.54
CA THR A 41 -7.54 11.92 15.01
C THR A 41 -7.83 10.58 15.65
N LYS A 42 -7.16 10.27 16.78
CA LYS A 42 -7.41 9.05 17.57
C LYS A 42 -7.42 7.74 16.74
N GLY A 43 -6.48 7.61 15.81
CA GLY A 43 -6.34 6.41 14.98
C GLY A 43 -7.35 6.26 13.84
N ARG A 44 -8.15 7.29 13.52
CA ARG A 44 -9.16 7.26 12.44
C ARG A 44 -9.17 8.53 11.61
N LEU A 45 -9.73 8.42 10.40
CA LEU A 45 -10.09 9.56 9.58
C LEU A 45 -11.54 9.95 9.87
N THR A 46 -11.82 11.24 9.98
CA THR A 46 -13.17 11.77 10.24
C THR A 46 -13.49 12.84 9.20
N LEU A 47 -14.64 12.71 8.54
CA LEU A 47 -15.21 13.71 7.66
C LEU A 47 -16.49 14.26 8.29
N GLU A 48 -16.54 15.58 8.49
CA GLU A 48 -17.74 16.26 8.97
C GLU A 48 -18.65 16.65 7.80
N GLY A 49 -19.96 16.39 7.92
CA GLY A 49 -20.93 16.82 6.91
C GLY A 49 -20.85 16.01 5.61
N ALA A 50 -20.58 14.71 5.71
CA ALA A 50 -20.52 13.84 4.55
C ALA A 50 -21.84 13.87 3.75
N ASN A 51 -21.73 14.04 2.44
CA ASN A 51 -22.83 13.89 1.48
C ASN A 51 -22.65 12.60 0.66
N ASN A 52 -23.64 12.22 -0.14
CA ASN A 52 -23.56 10.97 -0.91
C ASN A 52 -22.38 10.91 -1.90
N GLU A 53 -21.91 12.07 -2.39
CA GLU A 53 -20.83 12.17 -3.39
C GLU A 53 -19.47 11.84 -2.78
N VAL A 54 -19.22 12.27 -1.53
CA VAL A 54 -17.97 11.97 -0.80
C VAL A 54 -17.97 10.59 -0.16
N MET A 55 -19.15 9.98 0.06
CA MET A 55 -19.25 8.63 0.63
C MET A 55 -18.54 7.57 -0.21
N GLY A 56 -18.68 7.63 -1.55
CA GLY A 56 -17.98 6.70 -2.43
C GLY A 56 -16.45 6.83 -2.33
N ILE A 57 -15.95 8.04 -2.09
CA ILE A 57 -14.51 8.28 -1.90
C ILE A 57 -14.05 7.72 -0.56
N LEU A 58 -14.82 7.94 0.51
CA LEU A 58 -14.50 7.38 1.83
C LEU A 58 -14.46 5.85 1.80
N ILE A 59 -15.39 5.22 1.05
CA ILE A 59 -15.40 3.77 0.85
C ILE A 59 -14.16 3.32 0.09
N ALA A 60 -13.81 4.00 -1.02
CA ALA A 60 -12.59 3.69 -1.75
C ALA A 60 -11.32 3.85 -0.88
N ILE A 61 -11.23 4.93 -0.07
CA ILE A 61 -10.15 5.12 0.90
C ILE A 61 -10.08 3.92 1.84
N ALA A 62 -11.23 3.52 2.39
CA ALA A 62 -11.33 2.44 3.34
C ALA A 62 -10.87 1.10 2.74
N GLU A 63 -11.34 0.76 1.54
CA GLU A 63 -10.93 -0.44 0.82
C GLU A 63 -9.42 -0.47 0.54
N GLN A 64 -8.87 0.66 0.08
CA GLN A 64 -7.43 0.78 -0.24
C GLN A 64 -6.54 0.47 0.96
N ILE A 65 -6.95 0.85 2.17
CA ILE A 65 -6.17 0.65 3.40
C ILE A 65 -6.65 -0.53 4.26
N GLY A 66 -7.66 -1.29 3.80
CA GLY A 66 -8.25 -2.38 4.60
C GLY A 66 -8.99 -1.90 5.86
N ALA A 67 -9.62 -0.74 5.79
CA ALA A 67 -10.49 -0.16 6.81
C ALA A 67 -11.98 -0.32 6.43
N ARG A 68 -12.86 0.26 7.26
CA ARG A 68 -14.31 0.34 7.03
C ARG A 68 -14.80 1.77 7.26
N VAL A 69 -15.94 2.11 6.67
CA VAL A 69 -16.60 3.40 6.85
C VAL A 69 -17.76 3.24 7.82
N GLN A 70 -17.81 4.09 8.86
CA GLN A 70 -18.86 4.09 9.88
C GLN A 70 -19.42 5.48 10.12
N GLY A 71 -20.74 5.60 10.28
CA GLY A 71 -21.35 6.82 10.78
C GLY A 71 -21.25 6.96 12.30
N ASP A 72 -21.72 8.08 12.83
CA ASP A 72 -21.65 8.40 14.25
C ASP A 72 -22.36 7.36 15.15
N GLU A 73 -23.44 6.75 14.67
CA GLU A 73 -24.18 5.71 15.40
C GLU A 73 -23.62 4.29 15.19
N GLY A 74 -22.52 4.18 14.42
CA GLY A 74 -21.86 2.91 14.11
C GLY A 74 -22.45 2.19 12.88
N GLU A 75 -23.35 2.83 12.14
CA GLU A 75 -23.82 2.34 10.85
C GLU A 75 -22.65 2.14 9.89
N VAL A 76 -22.60 0.99 9.21
CA VAL A 76 -21.51 0.65 8.30
C VAL A 76 -21.92 0.96 6.87
N TYR A 77 -21.04 1.63 6.12
CA TYR A 77 -21.23 1.95 4.71
C TYR A 77 -20.26 1.16 3.86
N GLU A 78 -20.78 0.36 2.94
CA GLU A 78 -20.03 -0.54 2.05
C GLU A 78 -20.69 -0.58 0.66
N GLY A 79 -19.93 -1.01 -0.35
CA GLY A 79 -20.41 -1.26 -1.70
C GLY A 79 -20.34 -0.06 -2.65
N ASP A 80 -21.01 -0.21 -3.80
CA ASP A 80 -20.91 0.72 -4.93
C ASP A 80 -21.70 2.01 -4.70
N TYR A 81 -21.11 2.94 -3.95
CA TYR A 81 -21.61 4.32 -3.87
C TYR A 81 -21.24 5.09 -5.13
N PRO A 82 -22.16 5.90 -5.69
CA PRO A 82 -21.85 6.74 -6.84
C PRO A 82 -20.78 7.77 -6.45
N ILE A 83 -19.68 7.76 -7.19
CA ILE A 83 -18.62 8.77 -7.11
C ILE A 83 -18.87 9.79 -8.21
N ASP A 84 -18.77 11.09 -7.88
CA ASP A 84 -18.84 12.15 -8.89
C ASP A 84 -17.75 11.92 -9.97
N PRO A 85 -18.09 11.89 -11.27
CA PRO A 85 -17.12 11.66 -12.34
C PRO A 85 -15.96 12.66 -12.39
N GLN A 86 -16.16 13.91 -11.99
CA GLN A 86 -15.10 14.92 -11.90
C GLN A 86 -14.14 14.60 -10.75
N MET A 87 -14.69 14.21 -9.59
CA MET A 87 -13.86 13.75 -8.48
C MET A 87 -13.14 12.46 -8.82
N LEU A 88 -13.80 11.51 -9.50
CA LEU A 88 -13.17 10.28 -9.99
C LEU A 88 -12.02 10.60 -10.95
N ALA A 89 -12.21 11.51 -11.90
CA ALA A 89 -11.16 11.93 -12.82
C ALA A 89 -10.00 12.63 -12.09
N GLU A 90 -10.28 13.42 -11.05
CA GLU A 90 -9.26 14.06 -10.22
C GLU A 90 -8.52 13.05 -9.32
N LEU A 91 -9.22 12.03 -8.82
CA LEU A 91 -8.64 10.89 -8.11
C LEU A 91 -7.76 10.05 -9.04
N GLU A 92 -8.21 9.74 -10.26
CA GLU A 92 -7.43 9.02 -11.29
C GLU A 92 -6.21 9.83 -11.74
N ARG A 93 -6.35 11.14 -11.88
CA ARG A 93 -5.23 12.04 -12.14
C ARG A 93 -4.28 12.12 -10.95
N SER A 94 -4.78 12.05 -9.73
CA SER A 94 -3.94 11.98 -8.53
C SER A 94 -3.23 10.63 -8.43
N LYS A 95 -3.85 9.53 -8.87
CA LYS A 95 -3.21 8.23 -9.09
C LYS A 95 -2.16 8.29 -10.19
N SER A 96 -2.24 9.24 -11.13
CA SER A 96 -1.19 9.46 -12.14
C SER A 96 -0.09 10.43 -11.68
N ILE A 97 -0.28 11.13 -10.55
CA ILE A 97 0.73 12.01 -9.91
C ILE A 97 1.42 11.29 -8.75
N TYR A 98 0.72 10.38 -8.07
CA TYR A 98 1.35 9.20 -7.50
C TYR A 98 1.80 8.33 -8.67
N VAL A 99 2.93 8.72 -9.24
CA VAL A 99 3.87 7.71 -9.71
C VAL A 99 4.18 6.88 -8.44
N SER A 100 3.32 5.89 -8.14
CA SER A 100 3.83 4.54 -7.88
C SER A 100 4.92 4.41 -8.91
N PRO A 101 6.20 4.27 -8.55
CA PRO A 101 7.20 4.02 -9.58
C PRO A 101 6.59 2.92 -10.42
N GLU A 102 6.16 3.27 -11.65
CA GLU A 102 6.00 2.26 -12.68
C GLU A 102 7.33 1.57 -12.56
N LEU A 103 7.32 0.34 -12.01
CA LEU A 103 8.53 -0.45 -11.92
C LEU A 103 9.07 -0.35 -13.34
N PRO A 104 10.21 0.35 -13.55
CA PRO A 104 10.72 0.60 -14.89
C PRO A 104 10.83 -0.78 -15.48
N ALA A 105 10.03 -1.03 -16.53
CA ALA A 105 9.77 -2.32 -17.17
C ALA A 105 10.54 -3.43 -16.47
N THR A 106 9.89 -4.13 -15.53
CA THR A 106 10.45 -5.22 -14.72
C THR A 106 11.64 -5.81 -15.43
N ASN A 107 12.84 -5.49 -14.94
CA ASN A 107 14.09 -5.92 -15.55
C ASN A 107 13.92 -7.43 -15.80
N GLU A 108 13.84 -7.89 -17.05
CA GLU A 108 13.46 -9.29 -17.42
C GLU A 108 14.20 -10.32 -16.55
N TYR A 109 15.40 -9.93 -16.10
CA TYR A 109 16.20 -10.60 -15.11
C TYR A 109 15.47 -10.93 -13.78
N ILE A 110 14.84 -9.97 -13.10
CA ILE A 110 14.17 -10.19 -11.80
C ILE A 110 13.03 -11.21 -11.96
N GLU A 111 12.27 -11.11 -13.05
CA GLU A 111 11.21 -12.06 -13.37
C GLU A 111 11.77 -13.48 -13.61
N SER A 112 12.97 -13.59 -14.19
CA SER A 112 13.65 -14.87 -14.43
C SER A 112 14.30 -15.53 -13.20
N ILE A 113 14.40 -14.82 -12.06
CA ILE A 113 14.97 -15.38 -10.82
C ILE A 113 14.08 -16.51 -10.29
N ILE A 114 14.69 -17.68 -10.11
CA ILE A 114 14.09 -18.89 -9.53
C ILE A 114 14.94 -19.37 -8.34
N ILE A 115 14.40 -20.30 -7.56
CA ILE A 115 15.17 -20.97 -6.50
C ILE A 115 16.36 -21.70 -7.14
N GLY A 116 17.55 -21.53 -6.54
CA GLY A 116 18.82 -22.04 -7.06
C GLY A 116 19.55 -21.09 -8.00
N SER A 117 18.96 -19.97 -8.42
CA SER A 117 19.66 -18.94 -9.20
C SER A 117 20.83 -18.35 -8.40
N GLU A 118 21.95 -18.13 -9.10
CA GLU A 118 23.08 -17.36 -8.56
C GLU A 118 22.91 -15.88 -8.89
N LEU A 119 23.19 -15.03 -7.90
CA LEU A 119 23.11 -13.58 -8.03
C LEU A 119 24.34 -12.91 -7.45
N LEU A 120 24.73 -11.77 -8.01
CA LEU A 120 25.82 -10.96 -7.50
C LEU A 120 25.27 -9.75 -6.73
N HIS A 121 25.51 -9.71 -5.42
CA HIS A 121 25.14 -8.58 -4.57
C HIS A 121 26.35 -7.65 -4.35
N PRO A 122 26.24 -6.34 -4.54
CA PRO A 122 27.39 -5.41 -4.47
C PRO A 122 28.09 -5.40 -3.11
N LYS A 123 27.36 -5.68 -2.02
CA LYS A 123 27.90 -5.71 -0.65
C LYS A 123 28.37 -7.09 -0.20
N TYR A 124 27.77 -8.15 -0.71
CA TYR A 124 27.95 -9.51 -0.18
C TYR A 124 28.56 -10.47 -1.21
N GLY A 125 28.86 -9.99 -2.42
CA GLY A 125 29.39 -10.82 -3.48
C GLY A 125 28.36 -11.84 -4.00
N PRO A 126 28.81 -12.99 -4.53
CA PRO A 126 27.92 -13.99 -5.10
C PRO A 126 27.09 -14.68 -4.00
N GLY A 127 25.83 -14.96 -4.30
CA GLY A 127 24.93 -15.70 -3.44
C GLY A 127 23.94 -16.55 -4.23
N THR A 128 23.33 -17.53 -3.56
CA THR A 128 22.38 -18.47 -4.16
C THR A 128 21.00 -18.25 -3.56
N VAL A 129 19.98 -18.15 -4.41
CA VAL A 129 18.58 -18.03 -3.96
C VAL A 129 18.13 -19.36 -3.38
N MET A 130 17.74 -19.34 -2.11
CA MET A 130 17.25 -20.51 -1.37
C MET A 130 15.73 -20.57 -1.35
N GLU A 131 15.06 -19.42 -1.30
CA GLU A 131 13.60 -19.29 -1.17
C GLU A 131 13.11 -17.98 -1.79
N ILE A 132 11.86 -17.99 -2.29
CA ILE A 132 11.14 -16.80 -2.78
C ILE A 132 9.89 -16.63 -1.90
N ILE A 133 9.81 -15.52 -1.18
CA ILE A 133 8.76 -15.23 -0.19
C ILE A 133 7.57 -14.50 -0.84
N ASN A 134 7.83 -13.64 -1.83
CA ASN A 134 6.80 -12.86 -2.52
C ASN A 134 7.15 -12.75 -4.02
N GLU A 135 6.14 -12.82 -4.88
CA GLU A 135 6.26 -12.73 -6.35
C GLU A 135 5.44 -11.58 -6.97
N GLN A 136 4.59 -10.89 -6.21
CA GLN A 136 3.53 -10.05 -6.80
C GLN A 136 3.96 -8.63 -7.17
N THR A 137 4.83 -7.99 -6.38
CA THR A 137 5.17 -6.56 -6.56
C THR A 137 6.66 -6.27 -6.44
N ASP A 138 7.35 -6.90 -5.50
CA ASP A 138 8.81 -6.93 -5.44
C ASP A 138 9.23 -8.32 -4.98
N LYS A 139 10.07 -9.00 -5.77
CA LYS A 139 10.47 -10.37 -5.46
C LYS A 139 11.33 -10.36 -4.21
N GLU A 140 10.80 -10.94 -3.15
CA GLU A 140 11.51 -11.08 -1.88
C GLU A 140 12.21 -12.43 -1.84
N LEU A 141 13.53 -12.40 -1.71
CA LEU A 141 14.40 -13.55 -1.85
C LEU A 141 15.13 -13.83 -0.53
N ILE A 142 15.21 -15.08 -0.13
CA ILE A 142 16.21 -15.53 0.84
C ILE A 142 17.42 -16.03 0.06
N VAL A 143 18.56 -15.38 0.27
CA VAL A 143 19.80 -15.64 -0.47
C VAL A 143 20.90 -16.03 0.50
N PHE A 144 21.55 -17.16 0.26
CA PHE A 144 22.75 -17.55 0.99
C PHE A 144 24.00 -16.94 0.35
N PHE A 145 24.82 -16.26 1.14
CA PHE A 145 26.10 -15.69 0.71
C PHE A 145 27.27 -16.43 1.35
N PRO A 146 28.03 -17.24 0.60
CA PRO A 146 29.19 -17.95 1.12
C PRO A 146 30.27 -17.03 1.70
N SER A 147 30.40 -15.82 1.14
CA SER A 147 31.37 -14.79 1.57
C SER A 147 31.20 -14.36 3.03
N ILE A 148 29.97 -14.41 3.56
CA ILE A 148 29.62 -14.06 4.94
C ILE A 148 29.08 -15.26 5.72
N GLY A 149 29.00 -16.44 5.09
CA GLY A 149 28.49 -17.67 5.70
C GLY A 149 27.05 -17.59 6.21
N ALA A 150 26.21 -16.72 5.64
CA ALA A 150 24.89 -16.42 6.17
C ALA A 150 23.84 -16.18 5.07
N THR A 151 22.57 -16.39 5.42
CA THR A 151 21.43 -16.01 4.59
C THR A 151 21.02 -14.55 4.83
N LYS A 152 20.53 -13.90 3.78
CA LYS A 152 19.92 -12.56 3.83
C LYS A 152 18.62 -12.55 3.07
N GLN A 153 17.63 -11.88 3.67
CA GLN A 153 16.39 -11.50 3.00
C GLN A 153 16.69 -10.25 2.16
N ILE A 154 16.34 -10.33 0.88
CA ILE A 154 16.67 -9.34 -0.13
C ILE A 154 15.45 -9.03 -0.96
N LEU A 155 15.15 -7.74 -1.08
CA LEU A 155 14.23 -7.21 -2.07
C LEU A 155 14.96 -7.08 -3.41
N ALA A 156 14.59 -7.90 -4.39
CA ALA A 156 15.31 -8.06 -5.64
C ALA A 156 15.48 -6.73 -6.40
N TYR A 157 14.45 -5.87 -6.37
CA TYR A 157 14.46 -4.58 -7.04
C TYR A 157 15.49 -3.61 -6.44
N TYR A 158 15.56 -3.53 -5.12
CA TYR A 158 16.45 -2.57 -4.42
C TYR A 158 17.88 -3.05 -4.26
N ALA A 159 18.12 -4.34 -4.49
CA ALA A 159 19.41 -4.97 -4.22
C ALA A 159 20.45 -4.81 -5.33
N LYS A 160 20.10 -4.16 -6.45
CA LYS A 160 20.99 -3.91 -7.60
C LYS A 160 21.74 -5.18 -8.02
N LEU A 161 20.99 -6.28 -8.13
CA LEU A 161 21.53 -7.60 -8.44
C LEU A 161 22.01 -7.64 -9.88
N ASN A 162 23.22 -8.14 -10.11
CA ASN A 162 23.77 -8.38 -11.45
C ASN A 162 23.87 -9.90 -11.71
N MET A 163 23.81 -10.30 -12.98
CA MET A 163 24.23 -11.64 -13.37
C MET A 163 25.74 -11.78 -13.18
N PRO A 164 26.25 -12.91 -12.65
CA PRO A 164 27.64 -13.27 -12.87
C PRO A 164 27.84 -13.42 -14.38
N ASN A 165 28.76 -12.65 -14.97
CA ASN A 165 29.15 -12.82 -16.37
C ASN A 165 29.57 -14.29 -16.57
N LYS A 166 28.88 -14.98 -17.49
CA LYS A 166 29.32 -16.27 -18.02
C LYS A 166 30.67 -16.16 -18.71
#